data_AF-A0AB38X8B6-F1
#
_entry.id   AF-A0AB38X8B6-F1
#
_cell.length_a   1.000
_cell.length_b   1.000
_cell.length_c   1.000
_cell.angle_alpha   90.00
_cell.angle_beta   90.00
_cell.angle_gamma   90.00
#
_symmetry.space_group_name_H-M   'P 1'
#
loop_
_entity.id
_entity.type
_entity.pdbx_description
1 polymer ?
#
loop_
_entity_poly.entity_id
_entity_poly.type
_entity_poly.pdbx_seq_one_letter_code
_entity_poly.pdbx_strand_id
1 'polypeptide(L)'
;MLSRRAKKIGLWTIGLLVPLFVLFFGAMMLALLFAGGAASESGSCSSGNASNVDVTTSADMNKRAKSIYEYLRSELHATPQGAAGAMGVWQFESSFNPKIGNNAGSGATGLAQWMGNRLTGTNGLKAFASRKGVKVGQFANTIRLYKI
;
A
#
# COMPACT_ATOMS: atom_id res chain seq x y z
N MET A 1 25.37 52.05 20.89
CA MET A 1 24.69 52.01 19.58
C MET A 1 25.35 50.93 18.71
N LEU A 2 24.85 49.68 18.76
CA LEU A 2 25.38 48.60 17.91
C LEU A 2 24.92 48.83 16.46
N SER A 3 25.92 48.84 15.57
CA SER A 3 25.80 49.36 14.21
C SER A 3 24.74 48.62 13.38
N ARG A 4 23.92 49.37 12.64
CA ARG A 4 22.93 48.87 11.68
C ARG A 4 23.53 48.07 10.51
N ARG A 5 24.86 47.86 10.48
CA ARG A 5 25.59 47.19 9.40
C ARG A 5 25.49 45.66 9.43
N ALA A 6 25.35 45.04 10.61
CA ALA A 6 25.32 43.57 10.70
C ALA A 6 24.03 42.93 10.13
N LYS A 7 22.89 43.66 10.13
CA LYS A 7 21.61 43.15 9.61
C LYS A 7 21.54 43.04 8.09
N LYS A 8 22.37 43.77 7.35
CA LYS A 8 22.32 43.77 5.88
C LYS A 8 23.02 42.55 5.27
N ILE A 9 23.97 41.90 5.95
CA ILE A 9 24.72 40.78 5.39
C ILE A 9 23.89 39.48 5.43
N GLY A 10 23.10 39.26 6.50
CA GLY A 10 22.25 38.07 6.64
C GLY A 10 21.07 38.00 5.66
N LEU A 11 20.59 39.14 5.15
CA LEU A 11 19.46 39.15 4.20
C LEU A 11 19.88 38.78 2.77
N TRP A 12 21.13 39.05 2.39
CA TRP A 12 21.66 38.73 1.06
C TRP A 12 22.11 37.28 0.94
N THR A 13 22.59 36.67 2.03
CA THR A 13 22.97 35.24 2.02
C THR A 13 21.75 34.31 1.98
N ILE A 14 20.66 34.66 2.67
CA ILE A 14 19.39 33.92 2.60
C ILE A 14 18.78 33.98 1.18
N GLY A 15 18.89 35.14 0.52
CA GLY A 15 18.37 35.33 -0.85
C GLY A 15 19.04 34.47 -1.92
N LEU A 16 20.28 34.00 -1.71
CA LEU A 16 21.00 33.11 -2.64
C LEU A 16 20.94 31.64 -2.21
N LEU A 17 20.99 31.37 -0.90
CA LEU A 17 21.02 30.00 -0.37
C LEU A 17 19.67 29.30 -0.44
N VAL A 18 18.56 30.03 -0.26
CA VAL A 18 17.20 29.47 -0.37
C VAL A 18 16.89 28.97 -1.79
N PRO A 19 17.11 29.74 -2.88
CA PRO A 19 16.86 29.22 -4.23
C PRO A 19 17.78 28.06 -4.59
N LEU A 20 19.05 28.07 -4.13
CA LEU A 20 19.96 26.94 -4.33
C LEU A 20 19.50 25.67 -3.59
N PHE A 21 18.99 25.80 -2.37
CA PHE A 21 18.43 24.69 -1.60
C PHE A 21 17.19 24.12 -2.28
N VAL A 22 16.28 24.97 -2.76
CA VAL A 22 15.07 24.52 -3.48
C VAL A 22 15.41 23.83 -4.80
N LEU A 23 16.40 24.32 -5.56
CA LEU A 23 16.84 23.68 -6.79
C LEU A 23 17.53 22.33 -6.52
N PHE A 24 18.36 22.25 -5.48
CA PHE A 24 19.03 21.02 -5.11
C PHE A 24 18.04 19.95 -4.62
N PHE A 25 17.13 20.30 -3.70
CA PHE A 25 16.11 19.37 -3.21
C PHE A 25 15.08 19.01 -4.30
N GLY A 26 14.73 19.97 -5.16
CA GLY A 26 13.86 19.73 -6.31
C GLY A 26 14.48 18.77 -7.32
N ALA A 27 15.76 18.95 -7.66
CA ALA A 27 16.50 18.04 -8.53
C ALA A 27 16.69 16.66 -7.91
N MET A 28 16.92 16.58 -6.59
CA MET A 28 17.00 15.31 -5.87
C MET A 28 15.65 14.55 -5.86
N MET A 29 14.54 15.25 -5.62
CA MET A 29 13.19 14.66 -5.68
C MET A 29 12.84 14.19 -7.10
N LEU A 30 13.22 14.96 -8.11
CA LEU A 30 13.06 14.57 -9.51
C LEU A 30 13.93 13.36 -9.87
N ALA A 31 15.17 13.30 -9.39
CA ALA A 31 16.05 12.15 -9.56
C ALA A 31 15.49 10.88 -8.88
N LEU A 32 14.84 11.00 -7.72
CA LEU A 32 14.16 9.87 -7.06
C LEU A 32 12.94 9.38 -7.84
N LEU A 33 12.20 10.27 -8.50
CA LEU A 33 11.08 9.90 -9.38
C LEU A 33 11.55 9.14 -10.62
N PHE A 34 12.72 9.48 -11.18
CA PHE A 34 13.29 8.76 -12.33
C PHE A 34 14.09 7.52 -11.93
N ALA A 35 14.75 7.51 -10.78
CA ALA A 35 15.46 6.34 -10.24
C ALA A 35 14.51 5.25 -9.72
N GLY A 36 13.34 5.64 -9.20
CA GLY A 36 12.26 4.71 -8.83
C GLY A 36 11.56 4.06 -10.05
N GLY A 37 11.78 4.58 -11.27
CA GLY A 37 11.27 4.01 -12.52
C GLY A 37 12.13 2.89 -13.11
N ALA A 38 13.30 2.61 -12.53
CA ALA A 38 14.24 1.57 -12.99
C ALA A 38 14.58 0.58 -11.85
N ALA A 39 13.58 0.14 -11.10
CA ALA A 39 13.70 -1.15 -10.42
C ALA A 39 13.55 -2.23 -11.50
N SER A 40 14.69 -2.72 -11.99
CA SER A 40 14.74 -3.94 -12.78
C SER A 40 14.24 -5.11 -11.93
N GLU A 41 12.98 -5.46 -12.10
CA GLU A 41 12.38 -6.69 -11.61
C GLU A 41 13.09 -7.88 -12.30
N SER A 42 14.08 -8.49 -11.64
CA SER A 42 14.63 -9.78 -12.06
C SER A 42 13.79 -10.96 -11.53
N GLY A 43 12.49 -10.75 -11.30
CA GLY A 43 11.52 -11.79 -11.00
C GLY A 43 10.63 -11.99 -12.22
N SER A 44 10.71 -13.16 -12.86
CA SER A 44 9.81 -13.50 -13.96
C SER A 44 8.37 -13.59 -13.46
N CYS A 45 7.62 -12.49 -13.54
CA CYS A 45 6.17 -12.51 -13.41
C CYS A 45 5.60 -13.06 -14.73
N SER A 46 5.63 -14.38 -14.89
CA SER A 46 4.94 -15.04 -16.00
C SER A 46 3.44 -14.77 -15.87
N SER A 47 2.88 -14.01 -16.80
CA SER A 47 1.43 -13.86 -16.94
C SER A 47 0.87 -15.13 -17.56
N GLY A 48 0.69 -16.16 -16.73
CA GLY A 48 -0.09 -17.34 -17.12
C GLY A 48 -1.56 -16.95 -17.27
N ASN A 49 -2.20 -17.43 -18.34
CA ASN A 49 -3.62 -17.21 -18.61
C ASN A 49 -4.46 -17.49 -17.35
N ALA A 50 -5.26 -16.49 -16.96
CA ALA A 50 -6.16 -16.54 -15.83
C ALA A 50 -7.17 -17.68 -16.01
N SER A 51 -6.98 -18.75 -15.25
CA SER A 51 -7.97 -19.78 -15.01
C SER A 51 -8.05 -19.95 -13.50
N ASN A 52 -9.14 -19.48 -12.89
CA ASN A 52 -9.47 -19.55 -11.47
C ASN A 52 -8.25 -19.51 -10.54
N VAL A 53 -7.67 -18.32 -10.32
CA VAL A 53 -6.58 -18.16 -9.35
C VAL A 53 -7.12 -18.39 -7.94
N ASP A 54 -6.94 -19.60 -7.42
CA ASP A 54 -7.22 -19.91 -6.02
C ASP A 54 -6.14 -19.27 -5.15
N VAL A 55 -6.57 -18.39 -4.26
CA VAL A 55 -5.64 -17.60 -3.43
C VAL A 55 -5.16 -18.49 -2.28
N THR A 56 -3.85 -18.79 -2.23
CA THR A 56 -3.32 -19.85 -1.37
C THR A 56 -3.35 -19.51 0.13
N THR A 57 -3.74 -20.45 1.00
CA THR A 57 -3.66 -20.29 2.45
C THR A 57 -2.32 -20.76 3.05
N SER A 58 -1.24 -20.75 2.26
CA SER A 58 0.07 -21.24 2.68
C SER A 58 0.60 -20.52 3.92
N ALA A 59 1.33 -21.23 4.80
CA ALA A 59 2.06 -20.60 5.90
C ALA A 59 3.13 -19.61 5.39
N ASP A 60 3.66 -19.85 4.19
CA ASP A 60 4.64 -19.01 3.52
C ASP A 60 4.01 -17.68 3.07
N MET A 61 4.60 -16.58 3.56
CA MET A 61 4.18 -15.22 3.24
C MET A 61 4.36 -14.90 1.75
N ASN A 62 5.43 -15.37 1.11
CA ASN A 62 5.71 -15.06 -0.29
C ASN A 62 4.70 -15.75 -1.22
N LYS A 63 4.28 -16.97 -0.87
CA LYS A 63 3.23 -17.68 -1.62
C LYS A 63 1.89 -16.95 -1.51
N ARG A 64 1.54 -16.49 -0.30
CA ARG A 64 0.35 -15.64 -0.10
C ARG A 64 0.46 -14.36 -0.91
N ALA A 65 1.55 -13.62 -0.78
CA ALA A 65 1.79 -12.37 -1.51
C ALA A 65 1.63 -12.55 -3.03
N LYS A 66 2.28 -13.58 -3.60
CA LYS A 66 2.18 -13.90 -5.02
C LYS A 66 0.74 -14.16 -5.45
N SER A 67 0.00 -14.98 -4.71
CA SER A 67 -1.39 -15.30 -5.04
C SER A 67 -2.34 -14.09 -4.94
N ILE A 68 -2.10 -13.17 -3.99
CA ILE A 68 -2.86 -11.91 -3.91
C ILE A 68 -2.55 -11.05 -5.12
N TYR A 69 -1.27 -10.86 -5.42
CA TYR A 69 -0.86 -10.05 -6.56
C TYR A 69 -1.45 -10.59 -7.86
N GLU A 70 -1.38 -11.90 -8.10
CA GLU A 70 -1.99 -12.54 -9.25
C GLU A 70 -3.51 -12.31 -9.30
N TYR A 71 -4.21 -12.42 -8.17
CA TYR A 71 -5.65 -12.11 -8.10
C TYR A 71 -5.94 -10.64 -8.44
N LEU A 72 -5.19 -9.69 -7.88
CA LEU A 72 -5.35 -8.26 -8.17
C LEU A 72 -5.17 -7.96 -9.66
N ARG A 73 -4.18 -8.62 -10.29
CA ARG A 73 -3.84 -8.41 -11.70
C ARG A 73 -4.83 -9.08 -12.66
N SER A 74 -5.28 -10.28 -12.34
CA SER A 74 -6.14 -11.09 -13.22
C SER A 74 -7.63 -10.84 -13.03
N GLU A 75 -8.11 -10.77 -11.79
CA GLU A 75 -9.55 -10.74 -11.46
C GLU A 75 -10.10 -9.33 -11.22
N LEU A 76 -9.23 -8.42 -10.75
CA LEU A 76 -9.56 -7.01 -10.53
C LEU A 76 -8.94 -6.08 -11.57
N HIS A 77 -8.12 -6.62 -12.49
CA HIS A 77 -7.43 -5.86 -13.54
C HIS A 77 -6.65 -4.64 -13.02
N ALA A 78 -6.17 -4.71 -11.77
CA ALA A 78 -5.39 -3.62 -11.17
C ALA A 78 -4.09 -3.40 -11.94
N THR A 79 -3.66 -2.15 -12.10
CA THR A 79 -2.33 -1.85 -12.65
C THR A 79 -1.24 -2.41 -11.73
N PRO A 80 -0.01 -2.69 -12.24
CA PRO A 80 1.07 -3.16 -11.37
C PRO A 80 1.31 -2.23 -10.18
N GLN A 81 1.24 -0.91 -10.41
CA GLN A 81 1.42 0.12 -9.39
C GLN A 81 0.27 0.13 -8.38
N GLY A 82 -0.97 -0.01 -8.85
CA GLY A 82 -2.15 -0.10 -7.98
C GLY A 82 -2.12 -1.35 -7.10
N ALA A 83 -1.72 -2.48 -7.67
CA ALA A 83 -1.52 -3.72 -6.93
C ALA A 83 -0.38 -3.59 -5.90
N ALA A 84 0.77 -3.04 -6.29
CA ALA A 84 1.90 -2.81 -5.39
C ALA A 84 1.54 -1.90 -4.19
N GLY A 85 0.75 -0.86 -4.43
CA GLY A 85 0.26 0.03 -3.37
C GLY A 85 -0.59 -0.70 -2.32
N ALA A 86 -1.58 -1.48 -2.76
CA ALA A 86 -2.40 -2.30 -1.86
C ALA A 86 -1.56 -3.38 -1.15
N MET A 87 -0.65 -4.01 -1.88
CA MET A 87 0.26 -5.04 -1.37
C MET A 87 1.17 -4.50 -0.26
N GLY A 88 1.73 -3.30 -0.40
CA GLY A 88 2.55 -2.68 0.63
C GLY A 88 1.80 -2.47 1.94
N VAL A 89 0.56 -2.00 1.87
CA VAL A 89 -0.31 -1.83 3.05
C VAL A 89 -0.64 -3.18 3.68
N TRP A 90 -1.07 -4.17 2.91
CA TRP A 90 -1.47 -5.48 3.44
C TRP A 90 -0.30 -6.32 3.97
N GLN A 91 0.93 -6.04 3.52
CA GLN A 91 2.13 -6.57 4.16
C GLN A 91 2.28 -6.05 5.59
N PHE A 92 2.12 -4.74 5.78
CA PHE A 92 2.24 -4.11 7.10
C PHE A 92 1.09 -4.53 8.04
N GLU A 93 -0.15 -4.51 7.53
CA GLU A 93 -1.34 -4.74 8.33
C GLU A 93 -1.49 -6.19 8.79
N SER A 94 -1.11 -7.16 7.95
CA SER A 94 -1.36 -8.56 8.27
C SER A 94 -0.34 -9.55 7.73
N SER A 95 0.77 -9.08 7.16
CA SER A 95 1.73 -9.93 6.45
C SER A 95 1.01 -10.85 5.46
N PHE A 96 0.01 -10.32 4.76
CA PHE A 96 -0.87 -11.04 3.83
C PHE A 96 -1.68 -12.18 4.46
N ASN A 97 -1.89 -12.16 5.78
CA ASN A 97 -2.68 -13.17 6.48
C ASN A 97 -4.08 -12.64 6.78
N PRO A 98 -5.14 -13.17 6.15
CA PRO A 98 -6.52 -12.74 6.36
C PRO A 98 -7.12 -13.26 7.67
N LYS A 99 -6.43 -14.14 8.39
CA LYS A 99 -6.88 -14.69 9.67
C LYS A 99 -6.27 -13.98 10.87
N ILE A 100 -5.35 -13.05 10.64
CA ILE A 100 -4.79 -12.26 11.75
C ILE A 100 -5.88 -11.34 12.29
N GLY A 101 -6.07 -11.44 13.61
CA GLY A 101 -6.83 -10.51 14.41
C GLY A 101 -5.94 -9.94 15.51
N ASN A 102 -6.10 -8.65 15.79
CA ASN A 102 -5.49 -8.04 16.96
C ASN A 102 -6.37 -8.27 18.19
N ASN A 103 -6.22 -9.46 18.79
CA ASN A 103 -7.01 -9.89 19.95
C ASN A 103 -6.59 -9.22 21.26
N ALA A 104 -5.43 -8.55 21.31
CA ALA A 104 -4.91 -7.87 22.50
C ALA A 104 -5.08 -6.34 22.46
N GLY A 105 -5.72 -5.80 21.42
CA GLY A 105 -5.83 -4.36 21.17
C GLY A 105 -7.16 -3.94 20.53
N SER A 106 -7.08 -3.22 19.40
CA SER A 106 -8.18 -2.51 18.74
C SER A 106 -9.32 -3.37 18.15
N GLY A 107 -9.21 -4.71 18.21
CA GLY A 107 -10.18 -5.64 17.61
C GLY A 107 -10.17 -5.68 16.08
N ALA A 108 -9.09 -5.18 15.47
CA ALA A 108 -8.91 -5.20 14.03
C ALA A 108 -8.69 -6.63 13.49
N THR A 109 -9.20 -6.93 12.29
CA THR A 109 -9.13 -8.28 11.73
C THR A 109 -9.05 -8.30 10.21
N GLY A 110 -8.42 -9.33 9.66
CA GLY A 110 -8.38 -9.57 8.22
C GLY A 110 -7.19 -8.94 7.50
N LEU A 111 -7.21 -9.03 6.18
CA LEU A 111 -6.10 -8.64 5.31
C LEU A 111 -5.74 -7.15 5.44
N ALA A 112 -6.75 -6.29 5.59
CA ALA A 112 -6.57 -4.85 5.77
C ALA A 112 -6.88 -4.38 7.21
N GLN A 113 -6.88 -5.30 8.19
CA GLN A 113 -7.16 -4.99 9.60
C GLN A 113 -8.43 -4.13 9.79
N TRP A 114 -9.55 -4.64 9.29
CA TRP A 114 -10.85 -4.00 9.41
C TRP A 114 -11.28 -3.91 10.87
N MET A 115 -11.71 -2.72 11.30
CA MET A 115 -12.15 -2.46 12.67
C MET A 115 -13.32 -1.47 12.74
N GLY A 116 -13.98 -1.43 13.90
CA GLY A 116 -15.08 -0.52 14.20
C GLY A 116 -16.19 -0.55 13.14
N ASN A 117 -16.71 0.63 12.78
CA ASN A 117 -17.80 0.75 11.81
C ASN A 117 -17.43 0.23 10.40
N ARG A 118 -16.15 0.16 10.05
CA ARG A 118 -15.69 -0.41 8.78
C ARG A 118 -15.83 -1.94 8.77
N LEU A 119 -15.82 -2.57 9.93
CA LEU A 119 -16.04 -4.02 10.08
C LEU A 119 -17.52 -4.35 10.26
N THR A 120 -18.20 -3.68 11.20
CA THR A 120 -19.55 -4.06 11.68
C THR A 120 -20.68 -3.13 11.25
N GLY A 121 -20.38 -1.99 10.64
CA GLY A 121 -21.40 -1.03 10.20
C GLY A 121 -22.30 -1.59 9.09
N THR A 122 -23.40 -0.89 8.83
CA THR A 122 -24.39 -1.22 7.79
C THR A 122 -23.80 -1.28 6.37
N ASN A 123 -22.75 -0.48 6.13
CA ASN A 123 -21.94 -0.49 4.92
C ASN A 123 -20.54 -1.09 5.12
N GLY A 124 -20.28 -1.67 6.28
CA GLY A 124 -19.01 -2.29 6.62
C GLY A 124 -18.81 -3.67 5.98
N LEU A 125 -17.63 -4.24 6.19
CA LEU A 125 -17.18 -5.49 5.58
C LEU A 125 -18.15 -6.65 5.83
N LYS A 126 -18.64 -6.83 7.07
CA LYS A 126 -19.56 -7.93 7.39
C LYS A 126 -20.90 -7.79 6.66
N ALA A 127 -21.43 -6.56 6.56
CA ALA A 127 -22.67 -6.31 5.84
C ALA A 127 -22.48 -6.49 4.32
N PHE A 128 -21.36 -6.03 3.76
CA PHE A 128 -21.03 -6.27 2.35
C PHE A 128 -20.87 -7.76 2.05
N ALA A 129 -20.19 -8.50 2.93
CA ALA A 129 -20.01 -9.94 2.79
C ALA A 129 -21.32 -10.72 2.85
N SER A 130 -22.22 -10.33 3.76
CA SER A 130 -23.57 -10.89 3.83
C SER A 130 -24.35 -10.65 2.53
N ARG A 131 -24.30 -9.43 1.96
CA ARG A 131 -24.94 -9.13 0.66
C ARG A 131 -24.35 -9.93 -0.50
N LYS A 132 -23.08 -10.28 -0.43
CA LYS A 132 -22.39 -11.09 -1.45
C LYS A 132 -22.45 -12.60 -1.17
N GLY A 133 -23.06 -13.04 -0.07
CA GLY A 133 -23.18 -14.45 0.30
C GLY A 133 -21.85 -15.12 0.66
N VAL A 134 -20.83 -14.36 1.09
CA VAL A 134 -19.49 -14.90 1.40
C VAL A 134 -19.14 -14.72 2.89
N LYS A 135 -18.31 -15.63 3.42
CA LYS A 135 -17.90 -15.61 4.84
C LYS A 135 -16.65 -14.74 5.05
N VAL A 136 -16.74 -13.78 5.96
CA VAL A 136 -15.60 -12.95 6.40
C VAL A 136 -14.60 -13.83 7.18
N GLY A 137 -13.31 -13.80 6.78
CA GLY A 137 -12.22 -14.46 7.52
C GLY A 137 -11.55 -15.65 6.81
N GLN A 138 -12.10 -16.13 5.68
CA GLN A 138 -11.37 -17.02 4.78
C GLN A 138 -10.64 -16.19 3.72
N PHE A 139 -9.41 -16.55 3.35
CA PHE A 139 -8.55 -15.73 2.48
C PHE A 139 -9.18 -15.35 1.15
N ALA A 140 -9.60 -16.35 0.39
CA ALA A 140 -10.23 -16.17 -0.90
C ALA A 140 -11.53 -15.34 -0.78
N ASN A 141 -12.29 -15.55 0.29
CA ASN A 141 -13.52 -14.78 0.53
C ASN A 141 -13.21 -13.32 0.88
N THR A 142 -12.23 -13.08 1.75
CA THR A 142 -11.82 -11.73 2.15
C THR A 142 -11.35 -10.93 0.95
N ILE A 143 -10.54 -11.52 0.06
CA ILE A 143 -10.04 -10.84 -1.14
C ILE A 143 -11.16 -10.59 -2.16
N ARG A 144 -12.09 -11.53 -2.35
CA ARG A 144 -13.29 -11.33 -3.18
C ARG A 144 -14.14 -10.14 -2.72
N LEU A 145 -14.07 -9.75 -1.44
CA LEU A 145 -14.79 -8.58 -0.91
C LEU A 145 -14.20 -7.23 -1.35
N TYR A 146 -12.98 -7.19 -1.91
CA TYR A 146 -12.36 -5.96 -2.40
C TYR A 146 -12.69 -5.67 -3.87
N LYS A 147 -13.51 -6.51 -4.52
CA LYS A 147 -14.09 -6.22 -5.84
C LYS A 147 -15.21 -5.19 -5.65
N ILE A 148 -14.84 -3.90 -5.73
CA ILE A 148 -15.76 -2.75 -5.71
C ILE A 148 -16.55 -2.73 -7.02
#